data_AF-A0A1J5NYU5-F1
#
_entry.id   AF-A0A1J5NYU5-F1
#
_cell.length_a   1.000
_cell.length_b   1.000
_cell.length_c   1.000
_cell.angle_alpha   90.00
_cell.angle_beta   90.00
_cell.angle_gamma   90.00
#
_symmetry.space_group_name_H-M   'P 1'
#
loop_
_entity.id
_entity.type
_entity.pdbx_description
1 polymer ?
#
loop_
_entity_poly.entity_id
_entity_poly.type
_entity_poly.pdbx_seq_one_letter_code
_entity_poly.pdbx_strand_id
1 'polypeptide(L)'
;MVGFAAGEIPKIPLNLALLKGCDIVGVFWGAWTAKNPDKFQQSIKDLLALYAEGKVKPYVSEHFPLSKGADAIAHLGSRKAMGKVVVTVD
;
A
#
# COMPACT_ATOMS: atom_id res chain seq x y z
N MET A 1 -3.52 11.57 0.58
CA MET A 1 -2.07 11.77 0.59
C MET A 1 -1.52 11.09 1.82
N VAL A 2 -0.74 10.02 1.65
CA VAL A 2 -0.06 9.36 2.76
C VAL A 2 1.40 9.81 2.70
N GLY A 3 1.78 10.72 3.60
CA GLY A 3 3.16 11.15 3.81
C GLY A 3 3.67 12.22 2.84
N PHE A 4 4.04 13.37 3.40
CA PHE A 4 4.93 14.34 2.75
C PHE A 4 6.37 13.81 2.82
N ALA A 5 6.65 12.67 2.19
CA ALA A 5 8.00 12.10 2.18
C ALA A 5 9.05 13.03 1.55
N ALA A 6 8.60 14.10 0.87
CA ALA A 6 9.39 15.17 0.29
C ALA A 6 9.38 16.50 1.09
N GLY A 7 8.73 16.55 2.27
CA GLY A 7 8.76 17.71 3.19
C GLY A 7 7.80 18.88 2.89
N GLU A 8 7.31 19.01 1.66
CA GLU A 8 6.40 20.10 1.26
C GLU A 8 5.04 19.59 0.79
N ILE A 9 4.00 20.42 0.93
CA ILE A 9 2.65 20.12 0.46
C ILE A 9 2.55 20.41 -1.05
N PRO A 10 2.31 19.39 -1.90
CA PRO A 10 2.10 19.59 -3.33
C PRO A 10 0.91 20.50 -3.62
N LYS A 11 1.13 21.52 -4.46
CA LYS A 11 0.06 22.39 -5.00
C LYS A 11 -0.52 21.75 -6.25
N ILE A 12 -1.80 21.39 -6.21
CA ILE A 12 -2.50 20.78 -7.35
C ILE A 12 -3.16 21.90 -8.19
N PRO A 13 -2.88 22.01 -9.50
CA PRO A 13 -3.56 22.97 -10.37
C PRO A 13 -5.01 22.54 -10.64
N LEU A 14 -5.96 23.09 -9.88
CA LEU A 14 -7.38 22.71 -9.93
C LEU A 14 -8.04 22.97 -11.30
N ASN A 15 -7.52 23.92 -12.08
CA ASN A 15 -7.98 24.17 -13.44
C ASN A 15 -7.85 22.93 -14.33
N LEU A 16 -6.88 22.04 -14.09
CA LEU A 16 -6.74 20.81 -14.87
C LEU A 16 -7.87 19.80 -14.58
N ALA A 17 -8.36 19.74 -13.34
CA ALA A 17 -9.49 18.87 -13.00
C ALA A 17 -10.77 19.32 -13.72
N LEU A 18 -11.02 20.64 -13.75
CA LEU A 18 -12.15 21.23 -14.45
C LEU A 18 -12.04 21.07 -15.98
N LEU A 19 -10.88 21.39 -16.55
CA LEU A 19 -10.68 21.35 -18.00
C LEU A 19 -10.76 19.92 -18.55
N LYS A 20 -10.25 18.94 -17.80
CA LYS A 20 -10.26 17.53 -18.22
C LYS A 20 -11.52 16.77 -17.79
N GLY A 21 -12.41 17.40 -17.02
CA GLY A 21 -13.59 16.76 -16.47
C GLY A 21 -13.26 15.53 -15.62
N CYS A 22 -12.26 15.64 -14.73
CA CYS A 22 -11.80 14.51 -13.91
C CYS A 22 -11.86 14.81 -12.41
N ASP A 23 -11.93 13.73 -11.61
CA ASP A 23 -12.08 13.81 -10.16
C ASP A 23 -10.76 13.66 -9.40
N ILE A 24 -10.70 14.32 -8.23
CA ILE A 24 -9.66 14.12 -7.22
C ILE A 24 -10.28 13.38 -6.03
N VAL A 25 -10.00 12.08 -5.89
CA VAL A 25 -10.60 11.23 -4.85
C VAL A 25 -9.58 10.89 -3.76
N GLY A 26 -9.90 11.24 -2.52
CA GLY A 26 -9.11 10.84 -1.36
C GLY A 26 -9.48 9.44 -0.90
N VAL A 27 -8.48 8.54 -0.77
CA VAL A 27 -8.66 7.20 -0.21
C VAL A 27 -7.96 7.11 1.14
N PHE A 28 -8.74 6.90 2.20
CA PHE A 28 -8.22 6.58 3.52
C PHE A 28 -8.69 5.18 3.94
N TRP A 29 -7.87 4.19 3.60
CA TRP A 29 -8.22 2.78 3.77
C TRP A 29 -8.53 2.41 5.22
N GLY A 30 -7.69 2.79 6.21
CA GLY A 30 -7.89 2.39 7.61
C GLY A 30 -9.21 2.89 8.23
N ALA A 31 -9.63 4.12 7.93
CA ALA A 31 -10.93 4.62 8.39
C ALA A 31 -12.09 3.97 7.61
N TRP A 32 -11.89 3.67 6.33
CA TRP A 32 -12.90 3.03 5.50
C TRP A 32 -13.18 1.59 5.93
N THR A 33 -12.16 0.79 6.22
CA THR A 33 -12.32 -0.60 6.68
C THR A 33 -13.04 -0.68 8.01
N ALA A 34 -12.73 0.22 8.94
CA ALA A 34 -13.40 0.29 10.24
C ALA A 34 -14.89 0.63 10.12
N LYS A 35 -15.25 1.52 9.18
CA LYS A 35 -16.64 1.96 8.95
C LYS A 35 -17.46 1.01 8.06
N ASN A 36 -16.80 0.18 7.25
CA ASN A 36 -17.45 -0.67 6.25
C ASN A 36 -16.96 -2.12 6.34
N PRO A 37 -17.13 -2.81 7.49
CA PRO A 37 -16.58 -4.14 7.71
C PRO A 37 -17.05 -5.16 6.67
N ASP A 38 -18.34 -5.16 6.29
CA ASP A 38 -18.88 -6.12 5.32
C ASP A 38 -18.30 -5.91 3.91
N LYS A 39 -18.18 -4.64 3.48
CA LYS A 39 -17.56 -4.31 2.19
C LYS A 39 -16.07 -4.64 2.18
N PHE A 40 -15.40 -4.45 3.31
CA PHE A 40 -14.01 -4.83 3.46
C PHE A 40 -13.84 -6.35 3.35
N GLN A 41 -14.68 -7.13 4.02
CA GLN A 41 -14.68 -8.59 3.89
C GLN A 41 -14.90 -9.03 2.44
N GLN A 42 -15.83 -8.41 1.72
CA GLN A 42 -16.03 -8.70 0.30
C GLN A 42 -14.78 -8.37 -0.52
N SER A 43 -14.17 -7.20 -0.29
CA SER A 43 -12.95 -6.78 -0.99
C SER A 43 -11.79 -7.75 -0.76
N ILE A 44 -11.66 -8.32 0.44
CA ILE A 44 -10.66 -9.35 0.75
C ILE A 44 -10.96 -10.65 -0.01
N LYS A 45 -12.22 -11.09 -0.06
CA LYS A 45 -12.61 -12.28 -0.84
C LYS A 45 -12.24 -12.12 -2.32
N ASP A 46 -12.56 -10.97 -2.90
CA ASP A 46 -12.26 -10.67 -4.30
C ASP A 46 -10.75 -10.65 -4.55
N LEU A 47 -9.97 -10.03 -3.65
CA LEU A 47 -8.50 -10.02 -3.73
C LEU A 47 -7.90 -11.43 -3.67
N LEU A 48 -8.41 -12.28 -2.78
CA LEU A 48 -7.93 -13.67 -2.65
C LEU A 48 -8.33 -14.52 -3.87
N ALA A 49 -9.49 -14.28 -4.47
CA ALA A 49 -9.87 -14.92 -5.73
C ALA A 49 -8.90 -14.53 -6.85
N LEU A 50 -8.58 -13.23 -7.00
CA LEU A 50 -7.60 -12.76 -7.97
C LEU A 50 -6.21 -13.35 -7.74
N TYR A 51 -5.81 -13.56 -6.48
CA TYR A 51 -4.56 -14.22 -6.13
C TYR A 51 -4.59 -15.71 -6.53
N ALA A 52 -5.66 -16.43 -6.21
CA ALA A 52 -5.83 -17.84 -6.57
C ALA A 52 -5.86 -18.05 -8.10
N GLU A 53 -6.45 -17.11 -8.84
CA GLU A 53 -6.43 -17.08 -10.31
C GLU A 53 -5.07 -16.66 -10.90
N GLY A 54 -4.09 -16.29 -10.07
CA GLY A 54 -2.77 -15.84 -10.51
C GLY A 54 -2.77 -14.47 -11.19
N LYS A 55 -3.86 -13.70 -11.10
CA LYS A 55 -3.96 -12.33 -11.63
C LYS A 55 -3.23 -11.31 -10.75
N VAL A 56 -3.14 -11.60 -9.44
CA VAL A 56 -2.31 -10.84 -8.49
C VAL A 56 -1.15 -11.73 -8.07
N LYS A 57 0.07 -11.27 -8.34
CA LYS A 57 1.31 -11.97 -7.98
C LYS A 57 2.16 -11.07 -7.07
N PRO A 58 2.08 -11.24 -5.74
CA PRO A 58 2.90 -10.48 -4.81
C PRO A 58 4.39 -10.77 -5.08
N TYR A 59 5.18 -9.71 -5.18
CA TYR A 59 6.64 -9.82 -5.25
C TYR A 59 7.23 -9.60 -3.86
N VAL A 60 7.82 -10.65 -3.30
CA VAL A 60 8.59 -10.58 -2.06
C VAL A 60 10.05 -10.34 -2.44
N SER A 61 10.59 -9.20 -2.05
CA SER A 61 11.96 -8.82 -2.40
C SER A 61 13.00 -9.49 -1.49
N GLU A 62 12.71 -9.58 -0.19
CA GLU A 62 13.59 -10.19 0.80
C GLU A 62 12.81 -10.86 1.92
N HIS A 63 13.43 -11.90 2.49
CA HIS A 63 13.01 -12.55 3.72
C HIS A 63 14.06 -12.34 4.81
N PHE A 64 13.63 -12.02 6.01
CA PHE A 64 14.48 -11.91 7.20
C PHE A 64 13.93 -12.81 8.31
N PRO A 65 14.76 -13.59 9.01
CA PRO A 65 14.31 -14.25 10.23
C PRO A 65 13.98 -13.20 11.31
N LEU A 66 13.09 -13.52 12.26
CA LEU A 66 12.70 -12.61 13.34
C LEU A 66 13.90 -12.06 14.13
N SER A 67 14.93 -12.89 14.33
CA SER A 67 16.19 -12.48 14.96
C SER A 67 16.90 -11.32 14.24
N LYS A 68 16.61 -11.12 12.95
CA LYS A 68 17.12 -10.02 12.11
C LYS A 68 16.03 -8.97 11.79
N GLY A 69 15.00 -8.85 12.63
CA GLY A 69 13.94 -7.86 12.43
C GLY A 69 14.45 -6.42 12.34
N ALA A 70 15.50 -6.07 13.09
CA ALA A 70 16.15 -4.76 13.00
C ALA A 70 16.73 -4.50 11.59
N ASP A 71 17.38 -5.50 10.99
CA ASP A 71 17.94 -5.41 9.64
C ASP A 71 16.82 -5.25 8.60
N ALA A 72 15.68 -5.92 8.78
CA ALA A 72 14.51 -5.77 7.91
C ALA A 72 13.96 -4.33 7.92
N ILE A 73 13.86 -3.71 9.10
CA ILE A 73 13.43 -2.32 9.26
C ILE A 73 14.46 -1.36 8.65
N ALA A 74 15.75 -1.57 8.90
CA ALA A 74 16.81 -0.76 8.33
C ALA A 74 16.83 -0.86 6.79
N HIS A 75 16.61 -2.06 6.26
CA HIS A 75 16.49 -2.30 4.82
C HIS A 75 15.33 -1.50 4.20
N LEU A 76 14.15 -1.53 4.83
CA LEU A 76 12.98 -0.74 4.41
C LEU A 76 13.29 0.78 4.46
N GLY A 77 13.90 1.26 5.54
CA GLY A 77 14.27 2.67 5.72
C GLY A 77 15.30 3.16 4.69
N SER A 78 16.23 2.28 4.28
CA SER A 78 17.24 2.59 3.26
C SER A 78 16.68 2.68 1.83
N ARG A 79 15.38 2.44 1.62
CA ARG A 79 14.70 2.40 0.32
C ARG A 79 15.29 1.39 -0.68
N LYS A 80 15.96 0.33 -0.18
CA LYS A 80 16.48 -0.77 -1.00
C LYS A 80 15.42 -1.82 -1.36
N ALA A 81 14.32 -1.87 -0.60
CA ALA A 81 13.22 -2.78 -0.85
C ALA A 81 12.54 -2.48 -2.19
N MET A 82 12.64 -3.40 -3.14
CA MET A 82 11.96 -3.32 -4.44
C MET A 82 10.54 -3.91 -4.42
N GLY A 83 10.14 -4.49 -3.30
CA GLY A 83 8.85 -5.15 -3.12
C GLY A 83 8.50 -5.31 -1.65
N LYS A 84 7.82 -6.41 -1.33
CA LYS A 84 7.49 -6.71 0.06
C LYS A 84 8.71 -7.30 0.77
N VAL A 85 9.08 -6.73 1.91
CA VAL A 85 9.97 -7.36 2.89
C VAL A 85 9.13 -8.21 3.84
N VAL A 86 9.52 -9.46 4.05
CA VAL A 86 8.83 -10.42 4.93
C VAL A 86 9.74 -10.81 6.09
N VAL A 87 9.18 -10.86 7.30
CA VAL A 87 9.85 -11.41 8.48
C VAL A 87 9.26 -12.78 8.79
N THR A 88 10.10 -13.81 8.88
CA THR A 88 9.70 -15.21 9.21
C THR A 88 9.91 -15.48 10.70
N VAL A 89 9.06 -16.34 11.29
CA VAL A 89 8.98 -16.55 12.76
C VAL A 89 9.27 -18.02 13.12
N ASP A 90 9.98 -18.72 12.23
CA ASP A 90 10.27 -20.15 12.33
C ASP A 90 11.37 -20.45 13.35
#